data_AF-A0A9P6BVZ0-F1
#
_entry.id   AF-A0A9P6BVZ0-F1
#
_cell.length_a   1.000
_cell.length_b   1.000
_cell.length_c   1.000
_cell.angle_alpha   90.00
_cell.angle_beta   90.00
_cell.angle_gamma   90.00
#
_symmetry.space_group_name_H-M   'P 1'
#
loop_
_entity.id
_entity.type
_entity.pdbx_description
1 polymer ?
#
loop_
_entity_poly.entity_id
_entity_poly.type
_entity_poly.pdbx_seq_one_letter_code
_entity_poly.pdbx_strand_id
1 'polypeptide(L)'
;MVPYDSADNPVMSVVAFLAGIVSPGVAAEAAKTALKELTDGEGGKAISGDSKDGESTEKKVDDDKMDKDAPVVKDASTADGILTSTPTLPRSTVQRAAHLALSTSAKAVSTLASAEPHNIRNTLSTLIKLTLTKLENKMTQFEELEEILGEERRNLEIARVALVNERLGLKKTLDSYSCIA
;
A
#
# COMPACT_ATOMS: atom_id res chain seq x y z
N MET A 1 14.15 -12.47 1.62
CA MET A 1 15.56 -12.04 1.61
C MET A 1 15.90 -11.64 3.03
N VAL A 2 16.62 -12.49 3.77
CA VAL A 2 16.93 -12.22 5.19
C VAL A 2 17.99 -11.10 5.24
N PRO A 3 17.71 -9.95 5.87
CA PRO A 3 18.72 -8.91 6.03
C PRO A 3 19.71 -9.36 7.10
N TYR A 4 20.87 -9.87 6.67
CA TYR A 4 22.06 -10.23 7.47
C TYR A 4 21.85 -10.42 8.98
N ASP A 5 21.29 -11.57 9.35
CA ASP A 5 20.92 -11.95 10.73
C ASP A 5 22.13 -12.20 11.66
N SER A 6 23.37 -12.00 11.18
CA SER A 6 24.62 -12.19 11.95
C SER A 6 25.79 -11.43 11.32
N ALA A 7 25.65 -10.12 11.12
CA ALA A 7 26.78 -9.23 10.90
C ALA A 7 26.96 -8.32 12.13
N ASP A 8 28.09 -8.44 12.84
CA ASP A 8 28.44 -7.66 14.05
C ASP A 8 28.69 -6.15 13.81
N ASN A 9 28.03 -5.57 12.80
CA ASN A 9 28.13 -4.15 12.44
C ASN A 9 26.72 -3.54 12.27
N PRO A 10 26.17 -2.91 13.32
CA PRO A 10 24.82 -2.34 13.28
C PRO A 10 24.67 -1.16 12.31
N VAL A 11 25.78 -0.54 11.86
CA VAL A 11 25.72 0.56 10.89
C VAL A 11 25.53 0.02 9.47
N MET A 12 26.18 -1.10 9.15
CA MET A 12 26.13 -1.69 7.81
C MET A 12 24.78 -2.36 7.52
N SER A 13 24.16 -3.00 8.52
CA SER A 13 22.83 -3.61 8.38
C SER A 13 21.73 -2.57 8.11
N VAL A 14 21.77 -1.42 8.81
CA VAL A 14 20.83 -0.31 8.59
C VAL A 14 21.04 0.31 7.20
N VAL A 15 22.27 0.58 6.78
CA VAL A 15 22.54 1.14 5.44
C VAL A 15 22.10 0.16 4.34
N ALA A 16 22.31 -1.15 4.50
CA ALA A 16 21.85 -2.16 3.55
C ALA A 16 20.31 -2.26 3.49
N PHE A 17 19.62 -2.17 4.64
CA PHE A 17 18.16 -2.17 4.71
C PHE A 17 17.56 -0.95 4.01
N LEU A 18 18.08 0.26 4.27
CA LEU A 18 17.63 1.49 3.62
C LEU A 18 17.93 1.46 2.11
N ALA A 19 19.10 0.95 1.70
CA ALA A 19 19.42 0.77 0.28
C ALA A 19 18.46 -0.19 -0.44
N GLY A 20 17.95 -1.21 0.25
CA GLY A 20 16.95 -2.16 -0.30
C GLY A 20 15.52 -1.60 -0.41
N ILE A 21 15.19 -0.53 0.31
CA ILE A 21 13.89 0.16 0.25
C ILE A 21 13.86 1.23 -0.85
N VAL A 22 15.03 1.74 -1.24
CA VAL A 22 15.17 2.80 -2.25
C VAL A 22 15.17 2.22 -3.66
N SER A 23 14.42 2.86 -4.56
CA SER A 23 14.35 2.45 -5.98
C SER A 23 15.73 2.51 -6.67
N PRO A 24 16.09 1.52 -7.51
CA PRO A 24 17.47 1.29 -7.95
C PRO A 24 18.08 2.45 -8.75
N GLY A 25 17.28 3.26 -9.46
CA GLY A 25 17.78 4.46 -10.14
C GLY A 25 18.30 5.54 -9.18
N VAL A 26 17.61 5.75 -8.06
CA VAL A 26 18.04 6.71 -7.03
C VAL A 26 19.27 6.17 -6.28
N ALA A 27 19.31 4.87 -6.00
CA ALA A 27 20.47 4.22 -5.41
C ALA A 27 21.71 4.25 -6.34
N ALA A 28 21.52 4.10 -7.66
CA ALA A 28 22.60 4.17 -8.64
C ALA A 28 23.21 5.58 -8.75
N GLU A 29 22.39 6.64 -8.84
CA GLU A 29 22.90 8.03 -8.87
C GLU A 29 23.58 8.42 -7.54
N ALA A 30 23.01 7.98 -6.42
CA ALA A 30 23.62 8.11 -5.10
C ALA A 30 25.00 7.41 -5.04
N ALA A 31 25.10 6.18 -5.55
CA ALA A 31 26.35 5.41 -5.60
C ALA A 31 27.39 6.04 -6.54
N LYS A 32 27.00 6.50 -7.74
CA LYS A 32 27.87 7.23 -8.67
C LYS A 32 28.46 8.48 -8.02
N THR A 33 27.64 9.25 -7.32
CA THR A 33 28.07 10.48 -6.62
C THR A 33 29.04 10.16 -5.48
N ALA A 34 28.80 9.08 -4.74
CA ALA A 34 29.72 8.61 -3.70
C ALA A 34 31.06 8.10 -4.27
N LEU A 35 31.03 7.34 -5.36
CA LEU A 35 32.23 6.82 -6.03
C LEU A 35 33.09 7.95 -6.62
N LYS A 36 32.47 8.98 -7.22
CA LYS A 36 33.16 10.13 -7.82
C LYS A 36 34.04 10.89 -6.82
N GLU A 37 33.50 11.19 -5.63
CA GLU A 37 34.30 11.85 -4.59
C GLU A 37 35.34 10.92 -3.93
N LEU A 38 35.14 9.60 -3.95
CA LEU A 38 36.17 8.64 -3.55
C LEU A 38 37.29 8.50 -4.58
N THR A 39 37.07 8.85 -5.85
CA THR A 39 38.13 8.91 -6.86
C THR A 39 38.89 10.24 -6.87
N ASP A 40 38.26 11.32 -6.41
CA ASP A 40 38.87 12.66 -6.36
C ASP A 40 39.71 12.90 -5.09
N GLY A 41 39.51 12.11 -4.02
CA GLY A 41 40.28 12.16 -2.77
C GLY A 41 41.15 10.92 -2.53
N GLU A 42 42.44 11.01 -2.89
CA GLU A 42 43.57 10.10 -2.61
C GLU A 42 43.31 8.60 -2.31
N GLY A 43 43.84 7.72 -3.19
CA GLY A 43 44.20 6.35 -2.81
C GLY A 43 43.20 5.28 -3.25
N GLY A 44 43.11 5.04 -4.55
CA GLY A 44 42.22 4.02 -5.11
C GLY A 44 42.47 2.62 -4.56
N LYS A 45 41.42 2.02 -3.98
CA LYS A 45 41.29 0.57 -3.84
C LYS A 45 39.98 0.13 -4.46
N ALA A 46 40.06 -0.36 -5.69
CA ALA A 46 38.92 -0.83 -6.44
C ALA A 46 38.22 -1.98 -5.69
N ILE A 47 36.92 -1.82 -5.40
CA ILE A 47 36.01 -2.94 -5.22
C ILE A 47 35.36 -3.15 -6.59
N SER A 48 35.88 -4.13 -7.32
CA SER A 48 35.42 -4.49 -8.65
C SER A 48 33.99 -5.06 -8.62
N GLY A 49 33.03 -4.27 -9.10
CA GLY A 49 31.70 -4.72 -9.49
C GLY A 49 31.43 -4.26 -10.91
N ASP A 50 31.60 -5.16 -11.88
CA ASP A 50 31.50 -4.86 -13.31
C ASP A 50 30.08 -4.50 -13.74
N SER A 51 29.91 -3.33 -14.38
CA SER A 51 28.85 -3.01 -15.34
C SER A 51 29.19 -1.69 -16.03
N LYS A 52 29.09 -1.68 -17.36
CA LYS A 52 29.53 -0.57 -18.24
C LYS A 52 28.49 0.54 -18.42
N ASP A 53 28.95 1.59 -19.10
CA ASP A 53 28.19 2.69 -19.72
C ASP A 53 27.60 3.73 -18.73
N GLY A 54 27.78 5.05 -18.93
CA GLY A 54 28.56 5.76 -19.92
C GLY A 54 28.36 7.29 -19.79
N GLU A 55 29.38 8.05 -20.17
CA GLU A 55 29.35 9.47 -20.54
C GLU A 55 29.13 10.58 -19.46
N SER A 56 29.97 11.61 -19.63
CA SER A 56 30.15 12.87 -18.88
C SER A 56 28.91 13.77 -18.77
N THR A 57 28.77 14.60 -17.73
CA THR A 57 29.28 16.01 -17.77
C THR A 57 29.56 16.67 -16.41
N GLU A 58 30.22 17.83 -16.45
CA GLU A 58 30.87 18.52 -15.33
C GLU A 58 30.06 19.67 -14.69
N LYS A 59 30.31 19.92 -13.39
CA LYS A 59 30.55 21.23 -12.69
C LYS A 59 30.52 20.97 -11.17
N LYS A 60 31.59 21.13 -10.37
CA LYS A 60 32.44 22.29 -10.02
C LYS A 60 31.74 23.34 -9.14
N VAL A 61 32.49 23.80 -8.11
CA VAL A 61 32.23 24.90 -7.17
C VAL A 61 31.32 24.59 -5.96
N ASP A 62 31.77 24.66 -4.68
CA ASP A 62 33.11 24.57 -4.05
C ASP A 62 33.00 24.28 -2.51
N ASP A 63 34.15 24.19 -1.83
CA ASP A 63 34.48 24.13 -0.38
C ASP A 63 33.83 25.21 0.53
N ASP A 64 33.49 24.87 1.78
CA ASP A 64 33.84 25.72 2.94
C ASP A 64 33.70 25.02 4.31
N LYS A 65 34.69 25.21 5.18
CA LYS A 65 34.72 24.66 6.55
C LYS A 65 34.09 25.64 7.55
N MET A 66 33.28 25.13 8.48
CA MET A 66 33.21 25.74 9.81
C MET A 66 33.20 24.71 10.94
N ASP A 67 34.23 24.81 11.76
CA ASP A 67 34.42 24.12 13.02
C ASP A 67 33.65 24.85 14.14
N LYS A 68 32.91 24.11 14.98
CA LYS A 68 32.29 24.63 16.21
C LYS A 68 32.22 23.56 17.28
N ASP A 69 32.91 23.83 18.36
CA ASP A 69 33.15 22.90 19.47
C ASP A 69 32.11 23.03 20.61
N ALA A 70 31.96 21.93 21.36
CA ALA A 70 31.35 21.80 22.70
C ALA A 70 29.83 22.07 22.93
N PRO A 71 29.21 21.51 24.00
CA PRO A 71 29.68 20.45 24.92
C PRO A 71 28.70 19.26 25.15
N VAL A 72 29.31 18.11 25.50
CA VAL A 72 28.87 17.08 26.48
C VAL A 72 27.38 16.74 26.63
N VAL A 73 27.04 15.49 26.26
CA VAL A 73 26.23 14.59 27.11
C VAL A 73 26.96 13.27 27.29
N LYS A 74 26.92 12.70 28.50
CA LYS A 74 27.50 11.39 28.87
C LYS A 74 26.39 10.35 29.10
N ASP A 75 26.84 9.10 29.23
CA ASP A 75 26.10 7.85 29.45
C ASP A 75 25.40 7.27 28.21
N ALA A 76 25.47 5.96 27.93
CA ALA A 76 25.96 4.85 28.77
C ALA A 76 26.71 3.74 27.99
N SER A 77 27.34 2.85 28.76
CA SER A 77 27.65 1.44 28.44
C SER A 77 28.97 1.11 27.71
N THR A 78 29.97 0.80 28.53
CA THR A 78 31.19 0.04 28.24
C THR A 78 30.93 -1.32 27.59
N ALA A 79 31.72 -1.65 26.56
CA ALA A 79 32.02 -3.03 26.16
C ALA A 79 33.42 -3.08 25.52
N ASP A 80 34.45 -3.32 26.34
CA ASP A 80 35.83 -3.52 25.87
C ASP A 80 36.05 -4.94 25.33
N GLY A 81 36.86 -5.05 24.27
CA GLY A 81 37.35 -6.32 23.69
C GLY A 81 36.56 -6.74 22.44
N ILE A 82 37.16 -6.87 21.25
CA ILE A 82 38.53 -7.33 20.97
C ILE A 82 39.00 -6.89 19.57
N LEU A 83 40.31 -6.68 19.41
CA LEU A 83 40.91 -6.29 18.14
C LEU A 83 40.94 -7.47 17.16
N THR A 84 40.07 -7.45 16.15
CA THR A 84 40.32 -8.14 14.87
C THR A 84 40.19 -7.14 13.73
N SER A 85 41.07 -7.24 12.74
CA SER A 85 41.36 -6.17 11.78
C SER A 85 40.21 -5.92 10.80
N THR A 86 39.28 -5.04 11.16
CA THR A 86 38.35 -4.43 10.22
C THR A 86 39.05 -3.31 9.45
N PRO A 87 38.80 -3.12 8.14
CA PRO A 87 39.22 -1.92 7.45
C PRO A 87 38.41 -0.75 8.03
N THR A 88 39.03 0.07 8.86
CA THR A 88 38.39 1.24 9.48
C THR A 88 38.14 2.29 8.41
N LEU A 89 37.03 2.14 7.67
CA LEU A 89 36.50 3.15 6.77
C LEU A 89 36.38 4.47 7.55
N PRO A 90 36.83 5.60 6.98
CA PRO A 90 36.87 6.85 7.73
C PRO A 90 35.44 7.25 8.12
N ARG A 91 35.28 7.78 9.34
CA ARG A 91 33.98 8.18 9.92
C ARG A 91 33.17 9.08 8.98
N SER A 92 33.85 9.92 8.18
CA SER A 92 33.26 10.76 7.14
C SER A 92 32.53 9.96 6.05
N THR A 93 33.10 8.88 5.53
CA THR A 93 32.44 8.04 4.50
C THR A 93 31.24 7.29 5.06
N VAL A 94 31.33 6.81 6.30
CA VAL A 94 30.22 6.14 7.01
C VAL A 94 29.09 7.13 7.28
N GLN A 95 29.40 8.33 7.76
CA GLN A 95 28.45 9.42 8.00
C GLN A 95 27.79 9.88 6.69
N ARG A 96 28.55 10.00 5.59
CA ARG A 96 28.03 10.37 4.28
C ARG A 96 27.10 9.31 3.70
N ALA A 97 27.49 8.03 3.77
CA ALA A 97 26.64 6.92 3.36
C ALA A 97 25.34 6.85 4.18
N ALA A 98 25.41 7.06 5.50
CA ALA A 98 24.24 7.11 6.37
C ALA A 98 23.31 8.29 6.03
N HIS A 99 23.85 9.50 5.85
CA HIS A 99 23.06 10.67 5.43
C HIS A 99 22.40 10.47 4.06
N LEU A 100 23.12 9.85 3.12
CA LEU A 100 22.60 9.53 1.80
C LEU A 100 21.47 8.49 1.88
N ALA A 101 21.65 7.41 2.64
CA ALA A 101 20.61 6.40 2.88
C ALA A 101 19.36 7.00 3.55
N LEU A 102 19.53 7.87 4.55
CA LEU A 102 18.41 8.54 5.23
C LEU A 102 17.68 9.52 4.29
N SER A 103 18.40 10.35 3.54
CA SER A 103 17.80 11.32 2.61
C SER A 103 17.09 10.66 1.42
N THR A 104 17.60 9.54 0.92
CA THR A 104 16.93 8.74 -0.11
C THR A 104 15.69 8.02 0.43
N SER A 105 15.73 7.53 1.67
CA SER A 105 14.56 6.95 2.35
C SER A 105 13.47 7.99 2.59
N ALA A 106 13.83 9.20 3.02
CA ALA A 106 12.88 10.32 3.18
C ALA A 106 12.18 10.68 1.85
N LYS A 107 12.94 10.69 0.73
CA LYS A 107 12.36 10.88 -0.61
C LYS A 107 11.40 9.73 -1.00
N ALA A 108 11.76 8.48 -0.73
CA ALA A 108 10.90 7.33 -1.01
C ALA A 108 9.58 7.38 -0.21
N VAL A 109 9.65 7.71 1.09
CA VAL A 109 8.46 7.92 1.94
C VAL A 109 7.60 9.07 1.42
N SER A 110 8.20 10.17 0.96
CA SER A 110 7.47 11.30 0.37
C SER A 110 6.70 10.91 -0.90
N THR A 111 7.26 10.04 -1.75
CA THR A 111 6.54 9.53 -2.94
C THR A 111 5.42 8.55 -2.59
N LEU A 112 5.56 7.77 -1.51
CA LEU A 112 4.49 6.89 -1.04
C LEU A 112 3.32 7.70 -0.47
N ALA A 113 3.61 8.76 0.29
CA ALA A 113 2.62 9.67 0.86
C ALA A 113 1.80 10.42 -0.21
N SER A 114 2.35 10.69 -1.41
CA SER A 114 1.59 11.27 -2.52
C SER A 114 0.80 10.24 -3.34
N ALA A 115 1.19 8.95 -3.29
CA ALA A 115 0.47 7.86 -3.95
C ALA A 115 -0.74 7.34 -3.13
N GLU A 116 -0.65 7.32 -1.80
CA GLU A 116 -1.73 6.89 -0.91
C GLU A 116 -3.10 7.57 -1.15
N PRO A 117 -3.22 8.92 -1.24
CA PRO A 117 -4.51 9.57 -1.47
C PRO A 117 -5.10 9.26 -2.85
N HIS A 118 -4.29 8.88 -3.84
CA HIS A 118 -4.78 8.37 -5.12
C HIS A 118 -5.44 6.99 -4.94
N ASN A 119 -4.79 6.10 -4.18
CA ASN A 119 -5.32 4.77 -3.89
C ASN A 119 -6.64 4.85 -3.09
N ILE A 120 -6.72 5.72 -2.08
CA ILE A 120 -7.94 5.99 -1.32
C ILE A 120 -9.06 6.53 -2.24
N ARG A 121 -8.75 7.45 -3.16
CA ARG A 121 -9.75 7.96 -4.13
C ARG A 121 -10.26 6.85 -5.06
N ASN A 122 -9.39 5.94 -5.51
CA ASN A 122 -9.76 4.84 -6.39
C ASN A 122 -10.64 3.80 -5.68
N THR A 123 -10.29 3.40 -4.45
CA THR A 123 -11.11 2.49 -3.65
C THR A 123 -12.45 3.12 -3.27
N LEU A 124 -12.48 4.41 -2.92
CA LEU A 124 -13.72 5.16 -2.66
C LEU A 124 -14.62 5.23 -3.90
N SER A 125 -14.06 5.52 -5.09
CA SER A 125 -14.83 5.52 -6.35
C SER A 125 -15.44 4.13 -6.63
N THR A 126 -14.69 3.07 -6.37
CA THR A 126 -15.15 1.68 -6.51
C THR A 126 -16.24 1.34 -5.50
N LEU A 127 -16.09 1.77 -4.24
CA LEU A 127 -17.11 1.62 -3.20
C LEU A 127 -18.41 2.32 -3.58
N ILE A 128 -18.35 3.57 -4.06
CA ILE A 128 -19.53 4.34 -4.49
C ILE A 128 -20.27 3.60 -5.62
N LYS A 129 -19.55 3.10 -6.64
CA LYS A 129 -20.13 2.29 -7.71
C LYS A 129 -20.82 1.02 -7.18
N LEU A 130 -20.19 0.32 -6.23
CA LEU A 130 -20.77 -0.87 -5.59
C LEU A 130 -21.99 -0.53 -4.72
N THR A 131 -22.04 0.62 -4.06
CA THR A 131 -23.22 1.04 -3.29
C THR A 131 -24.38 1.46 -4.18
N LEU A 132 -24.12 2.07 -5.34
CA LEU A 132 -25.15 2.39 -6.34
C LEU A 132 -25.75 1.11 -6.93
N THR A 133 -24.92 0.22 -7.48
CA THR A 133 -25.38 -1.07 -8.03
C THR A 133 -26.08 -1.95 -6.98
N LYS A 134 -25.67 -1.88 -5.70
CA LYS A 134 -26.39 -2.53 -4.59
C LYS A 134 -27.79 -1.95 -4.37
N LEU A 135 -27.99 -0.65 -4.58
CA LEU A 135 -29.31 -0.01 -4.46
C LEU A 135 -30.17 -0.29 -5.70
N GLU A 136 -29.59 -0.24 -6.90
CA GLU A 136 -30.25 -0.61 -8.17
C GLU A 136 -30.76 -2.06 -8.13
N ASN A 137 -29.90 -3.00 -7.71
CA ASN A 137 -30.27 -4.40 -7.51
C ASN A 137 -31.37 -4.57 -6.45
N LYS A 138 -31.34 -3.76 -5.37
CA LYS A 138 -32.43 -3.80 -4.38
C LYS A 138 -33.75 -3.30 -4.94
N MET A 139 -33.76 -2.19 -5.68
CA MET A 139 -35.00 -1.64 -6.22
C MET A 139 -35.65 -2.59 -7.23
N THR A 140 -34.85 -3.16 -8.15
CA THR A 140 -35.33 -4.19 -9.08
C THR A 140 -35.86 -5.43 -8.37
N GLN A 141 -35.17 -5.93 -7.34
CA GLN A 141 -35.67 -7.05 -6.52
C GLN A 141 -36.94 -6.73 -5.73
N PHE A 142 -37.13 -5.48 -5.28
CA PHE A 142 -38.38 -5.06 -4.65
C PHE A 142 -39.52 -4.93 -5.66
N GLU A 143 -39.25 -4.44 -6.87
CA GLU A 143 -40.24 -4.36 -7.96
C GLU A 143 -40.72 -5.76 -8.39
N GLU A 144 -39.81 -6.72 -8.59
CA GLU A 144 -40.14 -8.14 -8.85
C GLU A 144 -40.99 -8.76 -7.72
N LEU A 145 -40.65 -8.47 -6.45
CA LEU A 145 -41.42 -8.97 -5.30
C LEU A 145 -42.79 -8.31 -5.16
N GLU A 146 -42.92 -7.03 -5.51
CA GLU A 146 -44.20 -6.31 -5.54
C GLU A 146 -45.11 -6.82 -6.67
N GLU A 147 -44.57 -7.16 -7.83
CA GLU A 147 -45.30 -7.79 -8.94
C GLU A 147 -45.86 -9.14 -8.52
N ILE A 148 -45.02 -10.06 -8.01
CA ILE A 148 -45.45 -11.40 -7.54
C ILE A 148 -46.50 -11.28 -6.41
N LEU A 149 -46.33 -10.35 -5.47
CA LEU A 149 -47.30 -10.11 -4.39
C LEU A 149 -48.64 -9.59 -4.95
N GLY A 150 -48.60 -8.72 -5.97
CA GLY A 150 -49.76 -8.26 -6.72
C GLY A 150 -50.51 -9.38 -7.44
N GLU A 151 -49.79 -10.32 -8.06
CA GLU A 151 -50.36 -11.52 -8.69
C GLU A 151 -50.99 -12.47 -7.67
N GLU A 152 -50.28 -12.82 -6.60
CA GLU A 152 -50.79 -13.68 -5.52
C GLU A 152 -52.05 -13.11 -4.88
N ARG A 153 -52.06 -11.78 -4.64
CA ARG A 153 -53.26 -11.09 -4.17
C ARG A 153 -54.43 -11.23 -5.16
N ARG A 154 -54.18 -11.03 -6.46
CA ARG A 154 -55.20 -11.17 -7.51
C ARG A 154 -55.73 -12.60 -7.58
N ASN A 155 -54.85 -13.60 -7.51
CA ASN A 155 -55.21 -15.01 -7.50
C ASN A 155 -56.07 -15.38 -6.29
N LEU A 156 -55.75 -14.87 -5.10
CA LEU A 156 -56.58 -15.02 -3.90
C LEU A 156 -57.95 -14.33 -4.02
N GLU A 157 -58.02 -13.14 -4.62
CA GLU A 157 -59.28 -12.44 -4.88
C GLU A 157 -60.17 -13.23 -5.87
N ILE A 158 -59.58 -13.76 -6.95
CA ILE A 158 -60.27 -14.64 -7.93
C ILE A 158 -60.76 -15.92 -7.26
N ALA A 159 -59.90 -16.62 -6.49
CA ALA A 159 -60.26 -17.86 -5.80
C ALA A 159 -61.39 -17.65 -4.77
N ARG A 160 -61.39 -16.52 -4.05
CA ARG A 160 -62.50 -16.14 -3.15
C ARG A 160 -63.81 -15.95 -3.91
N VAL A 161 -63.80 -15.26 -5.05
CA VAL A 161 -65.01 -15.07 -5.87
C VAL A 161 -65.50 -16.40 -6.46
N ALA A 162 -64.60 -17.28 -6.90
CA ALA A 162 -64.93 -18.61 -7.38
C ALA A 162 -65.64 -19.45 -6.30
N LEU A 163 -65.06 -19.55 -5.10
CA LEU A 163 -65.66 -20.28 -3.97
C LEU A 163 -67.01 -19.71 -3.53
N VAL A 164 -67.21 -18.38 -3.60
CA VAL A 164 -68.51 -17.74 -3.32
C VAL A 164 -69.53 -18.11 -4.40
N ASN A 165 -69.14 -18.11 -5.69
CA ASN A 165 -70.02 -18.52 -6.79
C ASN A 165 -70.39 -20.01 -6.71
N GLU A 166 -69.45 -20.89 -6.37
CA GLU A 166 -69.70 -22.31 -6.11
C GLU A 166 -70.68 -22.50 -4.95
N ARG A 167 -70.47 -21.81 -3.82
CA ARG A 167 -71.39 -21.84 -2.67
C ARG A 167 -72.80 -21.37 -3.04
N LEU A 168 -72.93 -20.32 -3.86
CA LEU A 168 -74.23 -19.83 -4.34
C LEU A 168 -74.87 -20.81 -5.34
N GLY A 169 -74.08 -21.45 -6.20
CA GLY A 169 -74.54 -22.51 -7.11
C GLY A 169 -75.08 -23.71 -6.33
N LEU A 170 -74.32 -24.24 -5.38
CA LEU A 170 -74.74 -25.33 -4.50
C LEU A 170 -76.00 -24.97 -3.72
N LYS A 171 -76.09 -23.76 -3.16
CA LYS A 171 -77.32 -23.31 -2.48
C LYS A 171 -78.53 -23.31 -3.42
N LYS A 172 -78.41 -22.76 -4.64
CA LYS A 172 -79.50 -22.80 -5.63
C LYS A 172 -79.93 -24.22 -5.97
N THR A 173 -78.98 -25.17 -6.09
CA THR A 173 -79.35 -26.58 -6.33
C THR A 173 -80.10 -27.17 -5.13
N LEU A 174 -79.65 -26.92 -3.89
CA LEU A 174 -80.35 -27.35 -2.68
C LEU A 174 -81.77 -26.78 -2.60
N ASP A 175 -81.91 -25.47 -2.80
CA ASP A 175 -83.20 -24.76 -2.79
C ASP A 175 -84.15 -25.33 -3.88
N SER A 176 -83.60 -25.74 -5.04
CA SER A 176 -84.40 -26.37 -6.11
C SER A 176 -84.90 -27.77 -5.75
N TYR A 177 -84.08 -28.60 -5.09
CA TYR A 177 -84.52 -29.92 -4.60
C TYR A 177 -85.56 -29.77 -3.48
N SER A 178 -85.41 -28.75 -2.62
CA SER A 178 -86.34 -28.46 -1.52
C SER A 178 -87.71 -27.91 -1.98
N CYS A 179 -87.87 -27.53 -3.25
CA CYS A 179 -89.12 -27.03 -3.82
C CYS A 179 -89.92 -28.13 -4.56
N ILE A 180 -89.32 -29.31 -4.74
CA ILE A 180 -89.89 -30.45 -5.48
C ILE A 180 -90.48 -31.51 -4.52
N ALA A 181 -90.12 -31.46 -3.24
CA ALA A 181 -90.61 -32.34 -2.16
C ALA A 181 -91.69 -31.65 -1.31
#